data_AF-A0A5E4DGT2-F1
#
_entry.id   AF-A0A5E4DGT2-F1
#
_cell.length_a   1.000
_cell.length_b   1.000
_cell.length_c   1.000
_cell.angle_alpha   90.00
_cell.angle_beta   90.00
_cell.angle_gamma   90.00
#
_symmetry.space_group_name_H-M   'P 1'
#
loop_
_entity.id
_entity.type
_entity.pdbx_description
1 polymer ?
#
loop_
_entity_poly.entity_id
_entity_poly.type
_entity_poly.pdbx_seq_one_letter_code
_entity_poly.pdbx_strand_id
1 'polypeptide(L)'
;MKTATNIYIFNLALADALVTTTMPFQSTVYLMNSWPFGDVLCKIVISIDYYNMFTSIFTLTMMSVDRYIAVCHPVKALDFRTPLKAKIINICIWLLSSSVGISAIVLGGTKVRE
;
A
#
# COMPACT_ATOMS: atom_id res chain seq x y z
N MET A 1 20.47 -15.77 5.07
CA MET A 1 19.74 -14.61 5.64
C MET A 1 18.60 -14.23 4.71
N LYS A 2 17.44 -14.91 4.81
CA LYS A 2 16.19 -14.50 4.18
C LYS A 2 15.18 -14.30 5.29
N THR A 3 15.20 -13.12 5.88
CA THR A 3 14.37 -12.79 7.05
C THR A 3 13.04 -12.22 6.57
N ALA A 4 11.93 -12.52 7.26
CA ALA A 4 10.59 -11.99 6.96
C ALA A 4 10.59 -10.46 6.72
N THR A 5 11.48 -9.73 7.40
CA THR A 5 11.73 -8.29 7.22
C THR A 5 12.06 -7.90 5.77
N ASN A 6 12.83 -8.69 5.02
CA ASN A 6 13.17 -8.35 3.64
C ASN A 6 11.96 -8.42 2.70
N ILE A 7 10.98 -9.28 2.99
CA ILE A 7 9.74 -9.37 2.22
C ILE A 7 8.88 -8.12 2.44
N TYR A 8 8.80 -7.65 3.69
CA TYR A 8 8.09 -6.41 4.02
C TYR A 8 8.75 -5.18 3.38
N ILE A 9 10.08 -5.08 3.45
CA ILE A 9 10.83 -3.98 2.83
C ILE A 9 10.63 -3.98 1.30
N PHE A 10 10.67 -5.15 0.67
CA PHE A 10 10.43 -5.25 -0.78
C PHE A 10 9.01 -4.83 -1.17
N ASN A 11 7.99 -5.29 -0.44
CA ASN A 11 6.61 -4.87 -0.68
C ASN A 11 6.42 -3.36 -0.50
N LEU A 12 7.05 -2.79 0.53
CA LEU A 12 7.03 -1.35 0.77
C LEU A 12 7.66 -0.58 -0.40
N ALA A 13 8.88 -0.99 -0.80
CA ALA A 13 9.58 -0.36 -1.91
C ALA A 13 8.80 -0.46 -3.24
N LEU A 14 8.11 -1.59 -3.47
CA LEU A 14 7.25 -1.75 -4.63
C LEU A 14 6.04 -0.82 -4.57
N ALA A 15 5.39 -0.71 -3.41
CA ALA A 15 4.26 0.22 -3.22
C ALA A 15 4.71 1.68 -3.41
N ASP A 16 5.89 2.06 -2.91
CA ASP A 16 6.45 3.41 -3.05
C ASP A 16 6.87 3.71 -4.50
N ALA A 17 7.38 2.72 -5.22
CA ALA A 17 7.65 2.85 -6.65
C ALA A 17 6.34 3.08 -7.44
N LEU A 18 5.27 2.36 -7.09
CA LEU A 18 3.95 2.52 -7.72
C LEU A 18 3.32 3.90 -7.46
N VAL A 19 3.46 4.46 -6.25
CA VAL A 19 2.96 5.83 -6.00
C VAL A 19 3.85 6.90 -6.67
N THR A 20 5.14 6.63 -6.80
CA THR A 20 6.06 7.55 -7.51
C THR A 20 5.69 7.66 -8.99
N THR A 21 5.16 6.61 -9.62
CA THR A 21 4.68 6.67 -11.00
C THR A 21 3.35 7.42 -11.16
N THR A 22 2.55 7.58 -10.10
CA THR A 22 1.31 8.39 -10.13
C THR A 22 1.59 9.90 -9.93
N MET A 23 2.72 10.24 -9.32
CA MET A 23 3.16 11.61 -9.05
C MET A 23 3.10 12.60 -10.25
N PRO A 24 3.53 12.26 -11.48
CA PRO A 24 3.40 13.18 -12.63
C PRO A 24 1.95 13.49 -13.01
N PHE A 25 1.02 12.54 -12.81
CA PHE A 25 -0.40 12.76 -13.07
C PHE A 25 -0.98 13.75 -12.07
N GLN A 26 -0.64 13.60 -10.79
CA GLN A 26 -1.04 14.53 -9.72
C GLN A 26 -0.47 15.94 -9.95
N SER A 27 0.77 16.05 -10.42
CA SER A 27 1.38 17.34 -10.79
C SER A 27 0.59 18.07 -11.88
N THR A 28 0.07 17.31 -12.86
CA THR A 28 -0.75 17.89 -13.94
C THR A 28 -2.06 18.48 -13.40
N VAL A 29 -2.70 17.80 -12.44
CA VAL A 29 -3.89 18.33 -11.75
C VAL A 29 -3.57 19.61 -11.00
N TYR A 30 -2.44 19.64 -10.29
CA TYR A 30 -2.02 20.78 -9.52
C TYR A 30 -1.75 22.02 -10.40
N LEU A 31 -1.20 21.81 -11.59
CA LEU A 31 -0.89 22.87 -12.55
C LEU A 31 -2.11 23.32 -13.37
N MET A 32 -2.95 22.38 -13.83
CA MET A 32 -4.08 22.68 -14.72
C MET A 32 -5.42 22.86 -13.99
N ASN A 33 -5.47 22.63 -12.67
CA ASN A 33 -6.70 22.61 -11.86
C ASN A 33 -7.84 21.75 -12.47
N SER A 34 -7.48 20.78 -13.32
CA SER A 34 -8.41 19.94 -14.07
C SER A 34 -7.74 18.59 -14.38
N TRP A 35 -8.55 17.54 -14.56
CA TRP A 35 -8.06 16.18 -14.83
C TRP A 35 -8.28 15.81 -16.32
N PRO A 36 -7.25 15.87 -17.18
CA PRO A 36 -7.40 15.63 -18.62
C PRO A 36 -7.31 14.15 -19.03
N PHE A 37 -6.91 13.24 -18.12
CA PHE A 37 -6.62 11.83 -18.45
C PHE A 37 -7.85 10.90 -18.42
N GLY A 38 -9.04 11.46 -18.21
CA GLY A 38 -10.29 10.71 -18.14
C GLY A 38 -10.55 9.97 -16.82
N ASP A 39 -11.75 9.45 -16.68
CA ASP A 39 -12.29 8.86 -15.44
C ASP A 39 -11.50 7.64 -14.94
N VAL A 40 -11.15 6.76 -15.86
CA VAL A 40 -10.50 5.48 -15.56
C VAL A 40 -9.13 5.70 -14.92
N LEU A 41 -8.31 6.59 -15.50
CA LEU A 41 -7.00 6.91 -14.93
C LEU A 41 -7.11 7.66 -13.60
N CYS A 42 -8.11 8.52 -13.43
CA CYS A 42 -8.38 9.18 -12.14
C CYS A 42 -8.62 8.14 -11.03
N LYS A 43 -9.52 7.18 -11.28
CA LYS A 43 -9.82 6.10 -10.35
C LYS A 43 -8.62 5.22 -10.06
N ILE A 44 -7.80 4.90 -11.06
CA ILE A 44 -6.58 4.11 -10.90
C ILE A 44 -5.56 4.84 -10.01
N VAL A 45 -5.29 6.11 -10.28
CA VAL A 45 -4.32 6.91 -9.52
C VAL A 45 -4.75 7.04 -8.06
N ILE A 46 -6.02 7.37 -7.80
CA ILE A 46 -6.56 7.43 -6.44
C ILE A 46 -6.45 6.07 -5.74
N SER A 47 -6.75 4.97 -6.45
CA SER A 47 -6.66 3.62 -5.88
C SER A 47 -5.22 3.24 -5.50
N ILE A 48 -4.23 3.62 -6.33
CA ILE A 48 -2.81 3.38 -6.05
C ILE A 48 -2.35 4.20 -4.84
N ASP A 49 -2.77 5.46 -4.72
CA ASP A 49 -2.42 6.32 -3.57
C ASP A 49 -2.95 5.72 -2.25
N TYR A 50 -4.21 5.26 -2.23
CA TYR A 50 -4.76 4.54 -1.08
C TYR A 50 -4.02 3.23 -0.79
N TYR A 51 -3.68 2.47 -1.84
CA TYR A 51 -2.95 1.21 -1.68
C TYR A 51 -1.58 1.42 -1.04
N ASN A 52 -0.84 2.44 -1.49
CA ASN A 52 0.43 2.81 -0.88
C ASN A 52 0.24 3.19 0.59
N MET A 53 -0.73 4.06 0.90
CA MET A 53 -0.98 4.51 2.27
C MET A 53 -1.23 3.34 3.23
N PHE A 54 -2.12 2.41 2.87
CA PHE A 54 -2.41 1.25 3.71
C PHE A 54 -1.21 0.30 3.82
N THR A 55 -0.55 -0.01 2.69
CA THR A 55 0.61 -0.91 2.68
C THR A 55 1.73 -0.37 3.57
N SER A 56 2.01 0.93 3.49
CA SER A 56 3.02 1.61 4.28
C SER A 56 2.69 1.59 5.78
N ILE A 57 1.45 1.93 6.17
CA ILE A 57 1.02 1.90 7.58
C ILE A 57 1.13 0.49 8.16
N PHE A 58 0.61 -0.53 7.48
CA PHE A 58 0.65 -1.90 7.98
C PHE A 58 2.09 -2.43 8.05
N THR A 59 2.91 -2.11 7.04
CA THR A 59 4.30 -2.54 7.02
C THR A 59 5.10 -1.89 8.15
N LEU A 60 4.95 -0.58 8.37
CA LEU A 60 5.60 0.13 9.48
C LEU A 60 5.12 -0.41 10.84
N THR A 61 3.82 -0.65 10.99
CA THR A 61 3.27 -1.24 12.22
C THR A 61 3.90 -2.60 12.50
N MET A 62 4.02 -3.46 11.49
CA MET A 62 4.66 -4.77 11.62
C MET A 62 6.16 -4.66 11.93
N MET A 63 6.88 -3.71 11.35
CA MET A 63 8.28 -3.46 11.72
C MET A 63 8.42 -3.02 13.18
N SER A 64 7.53 -2.15 13.66
CA SER A 64 7.50 -1.73 15.07
C SER A 64 7.18 -2.91 16.01
N VAL A 65 6.22 -3.76 15.65
CA VAL A 65 5.89 -4.98 16.42
C VAL A 65 7.05 -5.96 16.43
N ASP A 66 7.72 -6.20 15.29
CA ASP A 66 8.91 -7.05 15.21
C ASP A 66 10.01 -6.53 16.16
N ARG A 67 10.25 -5.22 16.18
CA ARG A 67 11.22 -4.59 17.09
C ARG A 67 10.82 -4.72 18.56
N TYR A 68 9.53 -4.55 18.87
CA TYR A 68 9.02 -4.73 20.22
C TYR A 68 9.19 -6.17 20.71
N ILE A 69 8.82 -7.17 19.89
CA ILE A 69 8.94 -8.59 20.25
C ILE A 69 10.41 -8.99 20.38
N ALA A 70 11.30 -8.50 19.51
CA ALA A 70 12.73 -8.77 19.59
C ALA A 70 13.35 -8.30 20.91
N VAL A 71 12.90 -7.16 21.45
CA VAL A 71 13.43 -6.59 22.69
C VAL A 71 12.78 -7.20 23.92
N CYS A 72 11.45 -7.25 23.98
CA CYS A 72 10.73 -7.69 25.18
C CYS A 72 10.56 -9.21 25.28
N HIS A 73 10.58 -9.94 24.15
CA HIS A 73 10.29 -11.38 24.11
C HIS A 73 11.18 -12.14 23.11
N PRO A 74 12.51 -12.22 23.36
CA PRO A 74 13.49 -12.73 22.40
C PRO A 74 13.25 -14.19 21.95
N VAL A 75 12.72 -15.05 22.83
CA VAL A 75 12.39 -16.44 22.48
C VAL A 75 11.18 -16.54 21.55
N LYS A 76 10.16 -15.67 21.75
CA LYS A 76 9.00 -15.60 20.86
C LYS A 76 9.34 -14.92 19.52
N ALA A 77 10.37 -14.08 19.49
CA ALA A 77 10.83 -13.42 18.26
C ALA A 77 11.31 -14.42 17.19
N LEU A 78 11.93 -15.52 17.61
CA LEU A 78 12.38 -16.60 16.72
C LEU A 78 11.20 -17.27 15.99
N ASP A 79 10.08 -17.46 16.70
CA ASP A 79 8.88 -18.10 16.15
C ASP A 79 8.03 -17.11 15.33
N PHE A 80 8.01 -15.83 15.73
CA PHE A 80 7.22 -14.79 15.07
C PHE A 80 7.74 -14.40 13.68
N ARG A 81 9.04 -14.60 13.42
CA ARG A 81 9.69 -14.35 12.11
C ARG A 81 9.42 -15.44 11.05
N THR A 82 8.34 -16.21 11.21
CA THR A 82 7.94 -17.24 10.25
C THR A 82 7.38 -16.63 8.95
N PRO A 83 7.81 -17.11 7.77
CA PRO A 83 7.39 -16.59 6.47
C PRO A 83 5.88 -16.75 6.20
N LEU A 84 5.21 -17.63 6.93
CA LEU A 84 3.77 -17.87 6.81
C LEU A 84 2.96 -16.62 7.20
N LYS A 85 3.35 -15.92 8.27
CA LYS A 85 2.66 -14.71 8.73
C LYS A 85 2.86 -13.54 7.77
N ALA A 86 4.06 -13.41 7.19
CA ALA A 86 4.33 -12.42 6.15
C ALA A 86 3.49 -12.66 4.89
N LYS A 87 3.29 -13.93 4.51
CA LYS A 87 2.40 -14.29 3.40
C LYS A 87 0.93 -13.96 3.70
N ILE A 88 0.47 -14.18 4.93
CA ILE A 88 -0.88 -13.80 5.37
C ILE A 88 -1.07 -12.29 5.30
N ILE A 89 -0.10 -11.51 5.78
CA ILE A 89 -0.15 -10.04 5.73
C ILE A 89 -0.17 -9.55 4.28
N ASN A 90 0.63 -10.16 3.39
CA ASN A 90 0.60 -9.84 1.96
C ASN A 90 -0.76 -10.13 1.32
N ILE A 91 -1.39 -11.26 1.68
CA ILE A 91 -2.74 -11.60 1.22
C ILE A 91 -3.76 -10.60 1.77
N CYS A 92 -3.65 -10.19 3.04
CA CYS A 92 -4.51 -9.17 3.63
C CYS A 92 -4.36 -7.81 2.93
N ILE A 93 -3.14 -7.41 2.59
CA ILE A 93 -2.86 -6.17 1.84
C ILE A 93 -3.50 -6.23 0.45
N TRP A 94 -3.37 -7.35 -0.26
CA TRP A 94 -4.02 -7.56 -1.56
C TRP A 94 -5.54 -7.58 -1.50
N LEU A 95 -6.11 -8.22 -0.48
CA LEU A 95 -7.57 -8.24 -0.27
C LEU A 95 -8.11 -6.87 0.12
N LEU A 96 -7.43 -6.14 1.01
CA LEU A 96 -7.79 -4.78 1.38
C LEU A 96 -7.66 -3.84 0.18
N SER A 97 -6.61 -3.97 -0.62
CA SER A 97 -6.44 -3.22 -1.87
C SER A 97 -7.56 -3.48 -2.86
N SER A 98 -7.91 -4.74 -3.06
CA SER A 98 -9.00 -5.12 -3.96
C SER A 98 -10.34 -4.59 -3.45
N SER A 99 -10.57 -4.67 -2.14
CA SER A 99 -11.80 -4.17 -1.52
C SER A 99 -11.91 -2.65 -1.59
N VAL A 100 -10.81 -1.93 -1.36
CA VAL A 100 -10.75 -0.46 -1.50
C VAL A 100 -10.89 -0.04 -2.96
N GLY A 101 -10.19 -0.68 -3.89
CA GLY A 101 -10.31 -0.42 -5.33
C GLY A 101 -11.73 -0.66 -5.84
N ILE A 102 -12.37 -1.77 -5.44
CA ILE A 102 -13.77 -2.05 -5.75
C ILE A 102 -14.68 -0.99 -5.12
N SER A 103 -14.46 -0.60 -3.86
CA SER A 103 -15.27 0.42 -3.19
C SER A 103 -15.09 1.83 -3.80
N ALA A 104 -13.89 2.20 -4.23
CA ALA A 104 -13.61 3.47 -4.88
C ALA A 104 -14.24 3.55 -6.28
N ILE A 105 -14.30 2.42 -6.99
CA ILE A 105 -15.00 2.32 -8.28
C ILE A 105 -16.53 2.39 -8.09
N VAL A 106 -17.05 1.79 -7.01
CA VAL A 106 -18.51 1.69 -6.76
C VAL A 106 -19.08 2.96 -6.10
N LEU A 107 -18.35 3.60 -5.17
CA LEU A 107 -18.78 4.81 -4.46
C LEU A 107 -18.27 6.11 -5.11
N GLY A 108 -17.22 6.03 -5.92
CA GLY A 108 -16.65 7.16 -6.65
C GLY A 108 -17.53 7.56 -7.83
N GLY A 109 -18.59 8.30 -7.54
CA GLY A 109 -19.27 9.16 -8.50
C GLY A 109 -18.35 10.34 -8.85
N THR A 110 -17.32 10.10 -9.66
CA THR A 110 -16.51 11.16 -10.25
C THR A 110 -17.37 11.91 -11.24
N LYS A 111 -17.85 13.10 -10.85
CA LYS A 111 -18.29 14.11 -11.82
C LYS A 111 -17.05 14.53 -12.62
N VAL A 112 -16.74 13.78 -13.68
CA VAL A 112 -15.97 14.30 -14.80
C VAL A 112 -16.80 15.47 -15.32
N ARG A 113 -16.29 16.68 -15.14
CA ARG A 113 -16.90 17.88 -15.70
C ARG A 113 -16.64 17.77 -17.21
N GLU A 114 -17.66 17.34 -17.94
CA GLU A 114 -17.74 17.52 -19.40
C GLU A 114 -17.53 18.99 -19.77
#